data_AF-A0A7W0YB80-F1
#
_entry.id   AF-A0A7W0YB80-F1
#
_cell.length_a   1.000
_cell.length_b   1.000
_cell.length_c   1.000
_cell.angle_alpha   90.00
_cell.angle_beta   90.00
_cell.angle_gamma   90.00
#
_symmetry.space_group_name_H-M   'P 1'
#
loop_
_entity.id
_entity.type
_entity.pdbx_description
1 polymer ?
#
loop_
_entity_poly.entity_id
_entity_poly.type
_entity_poly.pdbx_seq_one_letter_code
_entity_poly.pdbx_strand_id
1 'polypeptide(L)'
;MASTLNDGAFITPFLNVGGTLFPFTLPGVNVIYPRAINNLGQVVGVYTDPVDESVQHGFFRDSDGTVIYPLDFPNARITAIFGINDRAMLVGTWVDTSFFQHAFVLQLPNGFLSYDFPAGDYSTFTGINNSGLISGSALSDGSYHSFIARVTR
;
A
#
# COMPACT_ATOMS: atom_id res chain seq x y z
N MET A 1 -25.71 0.88 16.05
CA MET A 1 -26.20 2.26 16.22
C MET A 1 -25.17 3.18 15.57
N ALA A 2 -25.58 3.98 14.59
CA ALA A 2 -24.68 4.90 13.89
C ALA A 2 -24.57 6.21 14.71
N SER A 3 -23.36 6.63 15.06
CA SER A 3 -23.11 7.95 15.63
C SER A 3 -22.78 8.92 14.51
N THR A 4 -23.58 9.98 14.38
CA THR A 4 -23.31 11.12 13.50
C THR A 4 -22.29 12.03 14.19
N LEU A 5 -21.25 12.44 13.46
CA LEU A 5 -20.33 13.50 13.90
C LEU A 5 -20.89 14.83 13.37
N ASN A 6 -21.52 15.59 14.25
CA ASN A 6 -21.78 17.02 14.05
C ASN A 6 -21.31 17.73 15.31
N ASP A 7 -20.20 18.45 15.23
CA ASP A 7 -19.91 19.52 16.20
C ASP A 7 -19.57 20.79 15.43
N GLY A 8 -20.53 21.70 15.42
CA GLY A 8 -20.60 22.85 14.55
C GLY A 8 -19.69 23.98 15.01
N ALA A 9 -18.41 23.92 14.66
CA ALA A 9 -17.53 25.09 14.67
C ALA A 9 -16.15 24.84 14.01
N PHE A 10 -16.04 24.50 12.72
CA PHE A 10 -14.72 24.55 12.06
C PHE A 10 -14.79 25.00 10.60
N ILE A 11 -13.80 25.83 10.24
CA ILE A 11 -13.34 26.14 8.88
C ILE A 11 -13.42 24.84 8.05
N THR A 12 -13.95 24.86 6.83
CA THR A 12 -14.25 23.64 6.04
C THR A 12 -13.14 23.24 5.07
N PRO A 13 -12.14 22.41 5.48
CA PRO A 13 -11.30 21.64 4.57
C PRO A 13 -11.75 20.16 4.47
N PHE A 14 -12.80 19.74 5.19
CA PHE A 14 -13.29 18.37 5.16
C PHE A 14 -14.66 18.28 4.48
N LEU A 15 -14.74 17.47 3.42
CA LEU A 15 -16.00 16.98 2.89
C LEU A 15 -16.62 16.08 3.96
N ASN A 16 -17.83 16.41 4.43
CA ASN A 16 -18.58 15.52 5.31
C ASN A 16 -18.88 14.24 4.51
N VAL A 17 -18.25 13.12 4.91
CA VAL A 17 -18.60 11.79 4.40
C VAL A 17 -19.89 11.39 5.12
N GLY A 18 -21.00 11.99 4.71
CA GLY A 18 -22.34 11.61 5.15
C GLY A 18 -22.60 10.19 4.67
N GLY A 19 -22.21 9.18 5.46
CA GLY A 19 -22.12 7.82 4.97
C GLY A 19 -22.12 6.75 6.06
N THR A 20 -22.48 5.54 5.64
CA THR A 20 -22.40 4.31 6.42
C THR A 20 -20.95 3.83 6.44
N LEU A 21 -20.39 3.62 7.63
CA LEU A 21 -19.09 2.97 7.79
C LEU A 21 -19.26 1.45 7.73
N PHE A 22 -18.47 0.81 6.88
CA PHE A 22 -18.38 -0.65 6.80
C PHE A 22 -17.03 -1.09 7.38
N PRO A 23 -17.01 -1.81 8.52
CA PRO A 23 -15.78 -2.39 9.04
C PRO A 23 -15.17 -3.35 8.01
N PHE A 24 -13.87 -3.23 7.80
CA PHE A 24 -13.09 -4.23 7.05
C PHE A 24 -12.28 -5.04 8.06
N THR A 25 -12.48 -6.35 8.05
CA THR A 25 -11.84 -7.29 8.98
C THR A 25 -11.26 -8.45 8.20
N LEU A 26 -10.09 -8.93 8.61
CA LEU A 26 -9.52 -10.19 8.14
C LEU A 26 -9.52 -11.20 9.30
N PRO A 27 -9.92 -12.47 9.06
CA PRO A 27 -9.86 -13.52 10.06
C PRO A 27 -8.50 -13.59 10.76
N GLY A 28 -8.49 -13.49 12.09
CA GLY A 28 -7.29 -13.61 12.91
C GLY A 28 -6.36 -12.39 12.91
N VAL A 29 -6.69 -11.31 12.20
CA VAL A 29 -5.85 -10.11 12.10
C VAL A 29 -6.44 -9.00 12.95
N ASN A 30 -5.62 -8.44 13.84
CA ASN A 30 -6.05 -7.39 14.77
C ASN A 30 -5.79 -5.98 14.26
N VAL A 31 -4.85 -5.82 13.32
CA VAL A 31 -4.37 -4.51 12.87
C VAL A 31 -4.27 -4.51 11.35
N ILE A 32 -5.08 -3.67 10.71
CA ILE A 32 -5.17 -3.55 9.25
C ILE A 32 -5.06 -2.06 8.90
N TYR A 33 -4.21 -1.75 7.94
CA TYR A 33 -4.01 -0.40 7.42
C TYR A 33 -4.31 -0.38 5.91
N PRO A 34 -5.55 -0.07 5.50
CA PRO A 34 -5.84 0.29 4.12
C PRO A 34 -5.00 1.52 3.73
N ARG A 35 -4.30 1.46 2.60
CA ARG A 35 -3.38 2.51 2.16
C ARG A 35 -3.84 3.22 0.89
N ALA A 36 -4.46 2.49 -0.04
CA ALA A 36 -4.94 3.08 -1.28
C ALA A 36 -6.21 2.38 -1.78
N ILE A 37 -6.98 3.15 -2.57
CA ILE A 37 -8.18 2.71 -3.28
C ILE A 37 -8.13 3.27 -4.71
N ASN A 38 -8.59 2.50 -5.69
CA ASN A 38 -8.70 2.96 -7.09
C ASN A 38 -10.16 3.26 -7.49
N ASN A 39 -10.40 3.72 -8.72
CA ASN A 39 -11.76 4.10 -9.17
C ASN A 39 -12.71 2.90 -9.31
N LEU A 40 -12.16 1.69 -9.33
CA LEU A 40 -12.93 0.45 -9.36
C LEU A 40 -13.36 0.02 -7.95
N GLY A 41 -12.97 0.73 -6.89
CA GLY A 41 -13.27 0.37 -5.51
C GLY A 41 -12.41 -0.77 -4.96
N GLN A 42 -11.30 -1.07 -5.63
CA GLN A 42 -10.30 -2.03 -5.16
C GLN A 42 -9.41 -1.36 -4.12
N VAL A 43 -9.16 -2.05 -3.01
CA VAL A 43 -8.41 -1.53 -1.87
C VAL A 43 -7.16 -2.36 -1.66
N VAL A 44 -6.05 -1.68 -1.38
CA VAL A 44 -4.79 -2.33 -1.00
C VAL A 44 -4.27 -1.76 0.29
N GLY A 45 -3.41 -2.53 0.95
CA GLY A 45 -2.74 -2.04 2.14
C GLY A 45 -1.83 -3.08 2.76
N VAL A 46 -1.67 -2.94 4.06
CA VAL A 46 -0.81 -3.78 4.88
C VAL A 46 -1.56 -4.19 6.14
N TYR A 47 -1.27 -5.37 6.65
CA TYR A 47 -1.70 -5.81 7.97
C TYR A 47 -0.53 -6.40 8.76
N THR A 48 -0.63 -6.36 10.08
CA THR A 48 0.40 -6.90 10.98
C THR A 48 0.14 -8.38 11.22
N ASP A 49 1.19 -9.21 11.15
CA ASP A 49 1.08 -10.63 11.47
C ASP A 49 0.59 -10.81 12.92
N PRO A 50 -0.39 -11.68 13.16
CA PRO A 50 -0.99 -11.83 14.49
C PRO A 50 -0.11 -12.58 15.50
N VAL A 51 0.98 -13.21 15.06
CA VAL A 51 1.93 -13.96 15.88
C VAL A 51 3.20 -13.14 16.13
N ASP A 52 3.68 -12.40 15.13
CA ASP A 52 4.85 -11.52 15.23
C ASP A 52 4.55 -10.11 14.70
N GLU A 53 4.35 -9.16 15.60
CA GLU A 53 3.99 -7.78 15.23
C GLU A 53 5.04 -7.04 14.39
N SER A 54 6.26 -7.57 14.31
CA SER A 54 7.33 -7.04 13.47
C SER A 54 7.32 -7.56 12.02
N VAL A 55 6.41 -8.50 11.71
CA VAL A 55 6.13 -9.01 10.36
C VAL A 55 4.87 -8.33 9.84
N GLN A 56 4.91 -7.92 8.57
CA GLN A 56 3.80 -7.23 7.93
C GLN A 56 3.53 -7.81 6.55
N HIS A 57 2.25 -7.95 6.22
CA HIS A 57 1.79 -8.61 5.02
C HIS A 57 0.97 -7.67 4.15
N GLY A 58 1.09 -7.83 2.83
CA GLY A 58 0.25 -7.12 1.88
C GLY A 58 -1.16 -7.71 1.85
N PHE A 59 -2.15 -6.90 1.48
CA PHE A 59 -3.45 -7.41 1.07
C PHE A 59 -4.01 -6.64 -0.13
N PHE A 60 -4.87 -7.31 -0.89
CA PHE A 60 -5.71 -6.73 -1.92
C PHE A 60 -7.15 -7.16 -1.69
N ARG A 61 -8.09 -6.21 -1.72
CA ARG A 61 -9.53 -6.43 -1.69
C ARG A 61 -10.12 -5.94 -3.01
N ASP A 62 -10.80 -6.81 -3.73
CA ASP A 62 -11.53 -6.44 -4.94
C ASP A 62 -12.85 -5.73 -4.58
N SER A 63 -13.47 -5.11 -5.59
CA SER A 63 -14.74 -4.41 -5.52
C SER A 63 -15.90 -5.30 -5.04
N ASP A 64 -15.88 -6.59 -5.42
CA ASP A 64 -16.86 -7.60 -5.01
C ASP A 64 -16.68 -8.11 -3.57
N GLY A 65 -15.60 -7.69 -2.89
CA GLY A 65 -15.27 -8.10 -1.52
C GLY A 65 -14.33 -9.30 -1.41
N THR A 66 -13.94 -9.92 -2.52
CA THR A 66 -12.89 -10.94 -2.56
C THR A 66 -11.59 -10.35 -2.02
N VAL A 67 -10.88 -11.10 -1.17
CA VAL A 67 -9.61 -10.68 -0.58
C VAL A 67 -8.51 -11.67 -0.91
N ILE A 68 -7.36 -11.15 -1.34
CA ILE A 68 -6.09 -11.88 -1.46
C ILE A 68 -5.20 -11.45 -0.29
N TYR A 69 -4.91 -12.38 0.61
CA TYR A 69 -4.01 -12.19 1.76
C TYR A 69 -3.48 -13.56 2.24
N PRO A 70 -2.19 -13.67 2.62
CA PRO A 70 -1.15 -12.66 2.44
C PRO A 70 -0.84 -12.41 0.96
N LEU A 71 -0.49 -11.18 0.62
CA LEU A 71 0.04 -10.80 -0.69
C LEU A 71 1.46 -10.30 -0.52
N ASP A 72 2.39 -11.26 -0.45
CA ASP A 72 3.76 -11.00 -0.02
C ASP A 72 4.78 -11.16 -1.15
N PHE A 73 5.78 -10.29 -1.12
CA PHE A 73 6.98 -10.49 -1.90
C PHE A 73 7.73 -11.74 -1.38
N PRO A 74 8.22 -12.65 -2.26
CA PRO A 74 8.89 -13.87 -1.82
C PRO A 74 10.08 -13.61 -0.88
N ASN A 75 10.11 -14.31 0.26
CA ASN A 75 11.13 -14.19 1.31
C ASN A 75 11.21 -12.81 2.00
N ALA A 76 10.17 -11.98 1.89
CA ALA A 76 10.10 -10.72 2.61
C ALA A 76 9.66 -10.91 4.06
N ARG A 77 10.22 -10.09 4.96
CA ARG A 77 9.72 -9.89 6.32
C ARG A 77 8.53 -8.91 6.35
N ILE A 78 8.58 -7.91 5.47
CA ILE A 78 7.54 -6.89 5.34
C ILE A 78 7.17 -6.80 3.87
N THR A 79 5.88 -6.87 3.55
CA THR A 79 5.34 -6.40 2.27
C THR A 79 4.27 -5.37 2.57
N ALA A 80 4.50 -4.12 2.16
CA ALA A 80 3.54 -3.03 2.33
C ALA A 80 3.18 -2.42 0.99
N ILE A 81 1.91 -2.49 0.62
CA ILE A 81 1.38 -1.93 -0.62
C ILE A 81 0.85 -0.53 -0.34
N PHE A 82 1.35 0.48 -1.06
CA PHE A 82 1.01 1.89 -0.84
C PHE A 82 0.19 2.50 -1.98
N GLY A 83 0.23 1.94 -3.18
CA GLY A 83 -0.51 2.46 -4.32
C GLY A 83 -1.11 1.36 -5.19
N ILE A 84 -2.22 1.69 -5.85
CA ILE A 84 -2.88 0.88 -6.86
C ILE A 84 -3.46 1.81 -7.94
N ASN A 85 -3.42 1.38 -9.20
CA ASN A 85 -4.15 2.04 -10.29
C ASN A 85 -5.30 1.17 -10.83
N ASP A 86 -6.10 1.70 -11.75
CA ASP A 86 -7.27 1.01 -12.33
C ASP A 86 -6.91 -0.18 -13.23
N ARG A 87 -5.61 -0.41 -13.47
CA ARG A 87 -5.08 -1.59 -14.20
C ARG A 87 -4.60 -2.68 -13.25
N ALA A 88 -4.95 -2.61 -11.96
CA ALA A 88 -4.47 -3.50 -10.91
C ALA A 88 -2.94 -3.61 -10.87
N MET A 89 -2.25 -2.51 -11.17
CA MET A 89 -0.82 -2.37 -10.92
C MET A 89 -0.62 -1.73 -9.56
N LEU A 90 0.03 -2.48 -8.68
CA LEU A 90 0.28 -2.16 -7.29
C LEU A 90 1.73 -1.73 -7.13
N VAL A 91 1.98 -0.80 -6.22
CA VAL A 91 3.33 -0.37 -5.86
C VAL A 91 3.48 -0.27 -4.36
N GLY A 92 4.69 -0.44 -3.89
CA GLY A 92 4.97 -0.38 -2.47
C GLY A 92 6.42 -0.64 -2.14
N THR A 93 6.62 -1.23 -0.96
CA THR A 93 7.93 -1.62 -0.46
C THR A 93 7.90 -3.01 0.14
N TRP A 94 9.03 -3.70 0.04
CA TRP A 94 9.26 -4.92 0.77
C TRP A 94 10.58 -4.84 1.52
N VAL A 95 10.66 -5.50 2.67
CA VAL A 95 11.87 -5.59 3.49
C VAL A 95 12.33 -7.04 3.51
N ASP A 96 13.59 -7.27 3.14
CA ASP A 96 14.17 -8.60 3.15
C ASP A 96 14.52 -9.09 4.57
N THR A 97 15.06 -10.30 4.68
CA THR A 97 15.48 -10.87 5.98
C THR A 97 16.73 -10.20 6.56
N SER A 98 17.44 -9.38 5.78
CA SER A 98 18.60 -8.58 6.20
C SER A 98 18.20 -7.16 6.60
N PHE A 99 16.90 -6.85 6.68
CA PHE A 99 16.33 -5.53 7.00
C PHE A 99 16.60 -4.45 5.95
N PHE A 100 16.92 -4.84 4.73
CA PHE A 100 17.07 -3.91 3.62
C PHE A 100 15.72 -3.67 2.94
N GLN A 101 15.42 -2.40 2.63
CA GLN A 101 14.13 -2.02 2.10
C GLN A 101 14.22 -1.72 0.60
N HIS A 102 13.36 -2.39 -0.14
CA HIS A 102 13.31 -2.35 -1.59
C HIS A 102 11.94 -1.80 -2.04
N ALA A 103 11.89 -1.17 -3.21
CA ALA A 103 10.61 -0.85 -3.83
C ALA A 103 10.12 -2.05 -4.65
N PHE A 104 8.81 -2.13 -4.92
CA PHE A 104 8.29 -3.10 -5.88
C PHE A 104 7.16 -2.55 -6.73
N VAL A 105 6.99 -3.18 -7.90
CA VAL A 105 5.76 -3.16 -8.69
C VAL A 105 5.18 -4.58 -8.70
N LEU A 106 3.87 -4.70 -8.53
CA LEU A 106 3.13 -5.96 -8.69
C LEU A 106 2.02 -5.74 -9.70
N GLN A 107 1.90 -6.62 -10.69
CA GLN A 107 0.78 -6.61 -11.64
C GLN A 107 -0.02 -7.87 -11.43
N LEU A 108 -1.23 -7.80 -10.86
CA LEU A 108 -2.05 -9.01 -10.69
C LEU A 108 -2.55 -9.53 -12.05
N PRO A 109 -2.64 -10.86 -12.26
CA PRO A 109 -2.20 -11.97 -11.38
C PRO A 109 -0.74 -12.39 -11.59
N ASN A 110 0.08 -11.57 -12.28
CA ASN A 110 1.50 -11.82 -12.47
C ASN A 110 2.29 -11.60 -11.16
N GLY A 111 3.61 -11.76 -11.25
CA GLY A 111 4.51 -11.65 -10.10
C GLY A 111 4.93 -10.23 -9.74
N PHE A 112 5.66 -10.15 -8.63
CA PHE A 112 6.37 -8.96 -8.18
C PHE A 112 7.61 -8.69 -9.04
N LEU A 113 7.95 -7.42 -9.17
CA LEU A 113 9.22 -6.91 -9.69
C LEU A 113 9.84 -6.01 -8.62
N SER A 114 11.04 -6.37 -8.14
CA SER A 114 11.78 -5.51 -7.22
C SER A 114 12.44 -4.36 -7.98
N TYR A 115 12.60 -3.23 -7.29
CA TYR A 115 13.35 -2.09 -7.77
C TYR A 115 14.19 -1.48 -6.64
N ASP A 116 15.47 -1.29 -6.95
CA ASP A 116 16.42 -0.59 -6.09
C ASP A 116 16.95 0.63 -6.82
N PHE A 117 16.91 1.77 -6.13
CA PHE A 117 17.50 2.99 -6.65
C PHE A 117 19.04 2.86 -6.67
N PRO A 118 19.73 3.24 -7.77
CA PRO A 118 21.19 3.19 -7.82
C PRO A 118 21.81 4.02 -6.69
N ALA A 119 22.72 3.41 -5.92
CA ALA A 119 23.36 3.95 -4.72
C ALA A 119 22.47 4.11 -3.46
N GLY A 120 21.20 3.70 -3.51
CA GLY A 120 20.30 3.80 -2.36
C GLY A 120 20.42 2.64 -1.37
N ASP A 121 20.39 2.97 -0.07
CA ASP A 121 20.23 2.05 1.06
C ASP A 121 18.76 1.65 1.28
N TYR A 122 17.82 2.46 0.80
CA TYR A 122 16.37 2.21 0.93
C TYR A 122 15.65 2.71 -0.32
N SER A 123 14.69 1.94 -0.84
CA SER A 123 13.81 2.35 -1.93
C SER A 123 12.34 2.16 -1.56
N THR A 124 11.49 3.12 -1.93
CA THR A 124 10.03 3.04 -1.72
C THR A 124 9.28 3.66 -2.89
N PHE A 125 8.26 2.95 -3.39
CA PHE A 125 7.22 3.55 -4.22
C PHE A 125 6.00 3.85 -3.37
N THR A 126 5.50 5.08 -3.43
CA THR A 126 4.45 5.59 -2.54
C THR A 126 3.11 5.76 -3.23
N GLY A 127 3.09 5.82 -4.56
CA GLY A 127 1.86 6.06 -5.31
C GLY A 127 2.03 5.76 -6.79
N ILE A 128 0.91 5.52 -7.46
CA ILE A 128 0.87 5.23 -8.89
C ILE A 128 -0.40 5.79 -9.51
N ASN A 129 -0.31 6.33 -10.73
CA ASN A 129 -1.47 6.78 -11.49
C ASN A 129 -1.86 5.82 -12.62
N ASN A 130 -3.00 6.07 -13.26
CA ASN A 130 -3.49 5.24 -14.37
C ASN A 130 -2.59 5.27 -15.61
N SER A 131 -1.78 6.30 -15.80
CA SER A 131 -0.76 6.35 -16.86
C SER A 131 0.48 5.49 -16.55
N GLY A 132 0.60 4.94 -15.33
CA GLY A 132 1.73 4.14 -14.90
C GLY A 132 2.94 4.97 -14.46
N LEU A 133 2.73 6.24 -14.12
CA LEU A 133 3.72 7.05 -13.42
C LEU A 133 3.66 6.74 -11.93
N ILE A 134 4.83 6.56 -11.34
CA ILE A 134 5.02 6.14 -9.95
C ILE A 134 5.76 7.25 -9.22
N SER A 135 5.26 7.66 -8.05
CA SER A 135 6.01 8.50 -7.12
C SER A 135 6.77 7.63 -6.13
N GLY A 136 7.95 8.08 -5.71
CA GLY A 136 8.73 7.37 -4.73
C GLY A 136 9.86 8.20 -4.14
N SER A 137 10.58 7.56 -3.23
CA SER A 137 11.78 8.11 -2.62
C SER A 137 12.80 7.01 -2.40
N ALA A 138 14.07 7.40 -2.43
CA ALA A 138 15.18 6.58 -2.00
C ALA A 138 15.98 7.32 -0.93
N LEU A 139 16.66 6.58 -0.06
CA LEU A 139 17.70 7.09 0.82
C LEU A 139 19.03 6.61 0.27
N SER A 140 19.96 7.51 -0.01
CA SER A 140 21.34 7.23 -0.44
C SER A 140 22.23 8.08 0.43
N ASP A 141 23.31 7.54 1.00
CA ASP A 141 24.30 8.30 1.79
C ASP A 141 23.75 9.14 2.96
N GLY A 142 22.55 8.80 3.47
CA GLY A 142 21.85 9.58 4.50
C GLY A 142 20.98 10.72 3.95
N SER A 143 20.91 10.89 2.64
CA SER A 143 20.11 11.90 1.92
C SER A 143 18.89 11.30 1.24
N TYR A 144 17.71 11.89 1.44
CA TYR A 144 16.48 11.46 0.75
C TYR A 144 16.39 12.08 -0.66
N HIS A 145 16.14 11.23 -1.65
CA HIS A 145 15.91 11.61 -3.05
C HIS A 145 14.50 11.19 -3.48
N SER A 146 13.64 12.16 -3.80
CA SER A 146 12.33 11.89 -4.41
C SER A 146 12.45 11.74 -5.91
N PHE A 147 11.65 10.86 -6.50
CA PHE A 147 11.65 10.65 -7.95
C PHE A 147 10.25 10.30 -8.49
N ILE A 148 10.09 10.49 -9.80
CA ILE A 148 9.01 9.92 -10.59
C ILE A 148 9.59 8.82 -11.48
N ALA A 149 9.08 7.60 -11.32
CA ALA A 149 9.43 6.46 -12.16
C ALA A 149 8.30 6.14 -13.14
N ARG A 150 8.62 5.39 -14.20
CA ARG A 150 7.66 4.90 -15.17
C ARG A 150 7.91 3.43 -15.43
N VAL A 151 6.84 2.63 -15.43
CA VAL A 151 6.92 1.24 -15.87
C VAL A 151 7.00 1.22 -17.39
N THR A 152 8.11 0.71 -17.94
CA THR A 152 8.29 0.42 -19.37
C THR A 152 8.25 -1.10 -19.57
N ARG A 153 7.55 -1.56 -20.60
CA ARG A 153 7.62 -2.96 -21.06
C ARG A 153 8.68 -3.10 -22.14
#